data_AF-J9ET23-F1
#
_entry.id   AF-J9ET23-F1
#
_cell.length_a   1.000
_cell.length_b   1.000
_cell.length_c   1.000
_cell.angle_alpha   90.00
_cell.angle_beta   90.00
_cell.angle_gamma   90.00
#
_symmetry.space_group_name_H-M   'P 1'
#
loop_
_entity.id
_entity.type
_entity.pdbx_description
1 polymer ?
#
loop_
_entity_poly.entity_id
_entity_poly.type
_entity_poly.pdbx_seq_one_letter_code
_entity_poly.pdbx_strand_id
1 'polypeptide(L)'
;LSEILRTEGSLLEISTDVVVIGELRGRYSDLLRWFQLYGYPPKRRYLFLGGIIDQECAESVETLAFLAAYKVTTPNHIYIIRGATEFSLFKSENVFRLS
;
A
#
# COMPACT_ATOMS: atom_id res chain seq x y z
N LEU A 1 -10.56 4.78 7.21
CA LEU A 1 -9.43 3.85 6.96
C LEU A 1 -8.87 3.27 8.26
N SER A 2 -8.45 4.11 9.21
CA SER A 2 -7.89 3.68 10.49
C SER A 2 -8.79 2.72 11.28
N GLU A 3 -10.09 2.97 11.30
CA GLU A 3 -11.05 2.10 12.00
C GLU A 3 -11.14 0.71 11.37
N ILE A 4 -11.22 0.63 10.04
CA ILE A 4 -11.24 -0.63 9.28
C ILE A 4 -9.96 -1.44 9.53
N LEU A 5 -8.80 -0.79 9.46
CA LEU A 5 -7.52 -1.46 9.70
C LEU A 5 -7.35 -1.91 11.16
N ARG A 6 -7.96 -1.21 12.13
CA ARG A 6 -7.94 -1.62 13.55
C ARG A 6 -8.83 -2.83 13.83
N THR A 7 -9.88 -3.03 13.04
CA THR A 7 -10.72 -4.24 13.14
C THR A 7 -10.05 -5.47 12.54
N GLU A 8 -9.06 -5.28 11.67
CA GLU A 8 -8.27 -6.36 11.09
C GLU A 8 -7.19 -6.82 12.09
N GLY A 9 -7.04 -8.14 12.24
CA GLY A 9 -5.99 -8.72 13.08
C GLY A 9 -4.60 -8.55 12.46
N SER A 10 -3.55 -8.65 13.28
CA SER A 10 -2.16 -8.61 12.80
C SER A 10 -1.80 -9.76 11.86
N LEU A 11 -2.54 -10.88 11.94
CA LEU A 11 -2.46 -12.00 11.01
C LEU A 11 -3.72 -11.98 10.13
N LEU A 12 -3.53 -11.80 8.82
CA LEU A 12 -4.62 -11.82 7.85
C LEU A 12 -4.79 -13.23 7.29
N GLU A 13 -5.99 -13.79 7.43
CA GLU A 13 -6.38 -15.03 6.78
C GLU A 13 -7.05 -14.71 5.44
N ILE A 14 -6.39 -15.05 4.34
CA ILE A 14 -6.84 -14.71 2.99
C ILE A 14 -7.09 -15.99 2.20
N SER A 15 -8.26 -16.06 1.55
CA SER A 15 -8.59 -17.15 0.64
C SER A 15 -7.66 -17.19 -0.58
N THR A 16 -7.52 -18.37 -1.20
CA THR A 16 -6.69 -18.58 -2.39
C THR A 16 -7.09 -17.67 -3.55
N ASP A 17 -6.29 -17.58 -4.62
CA ASP A 17 -6.55 -16.66 -5.76
C ASP A 17 -6.44 -15.17 -5.35
N VAL A 18 -5.27 -14.81 -4.82
CA VAL A 18 -4.87 -13.43 -4.49
C VAL A 18 -3.63 -13.05 -5.31
N VAL A 19 -3.59 -11.82 -5.82
CA VAL A 19 -2.39 -11.25 -6.44
C VAL A 19 -1.57 -10.59 -5.34
N VAL A 20 -0.34 -11.08 -5.13
CA VAL A 20 0.58 -10.51 -4.15
C VAL A 20 1.46 -9.46 -4.83
N ILE A 21 1.42 -8.23 -4.34
CA ILE A 21 2.24 -7.11 -4.81
C ILE A 21 3.21 -6.75 -3.70
N GLY A 22 4.49 -6.64 -4.06
CA GLY A 22 5.56 -6.19 -3.18
C GLY A 22 5.47 -4.69 -2.86
N GLU A 23 6.61 -4.07 -2.59
CA GLU A 23 6.67 -2.65 -2.24
C GLU A 23 6.28 -1.74 -3.42
N LEU A 24 5.33 -0.83 -3.21
CA LEU A 24 4.88 0.13 -4.23
C LEU A 24 5.76 1.38 -4.32
N ARG A 25 6.46 1.73 -3.23
CA ARG A 25 7.29 2.93 -3.08
C ARG A 25 6.57 4.23 -3.44
N GLY A 26 5.27 4.31 -3.17
CA GLY A 26 4.45 5.49 -3.47
C GLY A 26 4.25 5.80 -4.95
N ARG A 27 4.64 4.91 -5.89
CA ARG A 27 4.50 5.16 -7.34
C ARG A 27 3.12 4.78 -7.84
N TYR A 28 2.27 5.77 -8.05
CA TYR A 28 0.88 5.55 -8.49
C TYR A 28 0.79 4.92 -9.88
N SER A 29 1.70 5.30 -10.77
CA SER A 29 1.82 4.74 -12.13
C SER A 29 2.04 3.22 -12.13
N ASP A 30 2.89 2.70 -11.24
CA ASP A 30 3.11 1.26 -11.09
C ASP A 30 1.85 0.55 -10.57
N LEU A 31 1.15 1.15 -9.60
CA LEU A 31 -0.11 0.62 -9.07
C LEU A 31 -1.15 0.44 -10.19
N LEU A 32 -1.34 1.47 -11.02
CA LEU A 32 -2.26 1.41 -12.15
C LEU A 32 -1.85 0.35 -13.16
N ARG A 33 -0.55 0.22 -13.44
CA ARG A 33 -0.03 -0.80 -14.35
C ARG A 33 -0.37 -2.20 -13.84
N TRP A 34 -0.19 -2.47 -12.55
CA TRP A 34 -0.55 -3.78 -11.99
C TRP A 34 -2.04 -4.08 -12.11
N PHE A 35 -2.89 -3.08 -11.93
CA PHE A 35 -4.35 -3.25 -12.07
C PHE A 35 -4.78 -3.42 -13.53
N GLN A 36 -4.09 -2.79 -14.49
CA GLN A 36 -4.32 -3.05 -15.90
C GLN A 36 -3.92 -4.47 -16.32
N LEU A 37 -2.81 -5.00 -15.77
CA LEU A 37 -2.31 -6.34 -16.10
C LEU A 37 -3.14 -7.46 -15.49
N TYR A 38 -3.51 -7.33 -14.22
CA TYR A 38 -4.17 -8.41 -13.47
C TYR A 38 -5.68 -8.20 -13.29
N GLY A 39 -6.19 -7.00 -13.59
CA GLY A 39 -7.59 -6.63 -13.45
C GLY A 39 -7.84 -5.68 -12.28
N TYR A 40 -9.02 -5.05 -12.24
CA TYR A 40 -9.39 -4.14 -11.16
C TYR A 40 -10.22 -4.88 -10.08
N PRO A 41 -10.10 -4.51 -8.80
CA PRO A 41 -11.07 -4.92 -7.78
C PRO A 41 -12.48 -4.45 -8.16
N PRO A 42 -13.55 -5.21 -7.85
CA PRO A 42 -13.60 -6.43 -7.03
C PRO A 42 -13.35 -7.73 -7.81
N LYS A 43 -13.07 -7.68 -9.12
CA LYS A 43 -12.90 -8.90 -9.92
C LYS A 43 -11.68 -9.72 -9.48
N ARG A 44 -10.69 -9.06 -8.86
CA ARG A 44 -9.50 -9.67 -8.29
C ARG A 44 -9.23 -9.17 -6.88
N ARG A 45 -8.59 -10.05 -6.10
CA ARG A 45 -8.11 -9.76 -4.74
C ARG A 45 -6.62 -9.45 -4.76
N TYR A 46 -6.21 -8.47 -3.98
CA TYR A 46 -4.84 -7.98 -3.90
C TYR A 46 -4.33 -8.01 -2.46
N LEU A 47 -3.09 -8.47 -2.29
CA LEU A 47 -2.33 -8.36 -1.06
C LEU A 47 -1.11 -7.47 -1.31
N PHE A 48 -1.06 -6.32 -0.64
CA PHE A 48 0.09 -5.41 -0.66
C PHE A 48 0.97 -5.65 0.55
N LEU A 49 2.28 -5.82 0.33
CA LEU A 49 3.27 -6.11 1.37
C LEU A 49 3.89 -4.86 2.01
N GLY A 50 3.30 -3.68 1.78
CA GLY A 50 3.72 -2.39 2.33
C GLY A 50 4.46 -1.48 1.34
N GLY A 51 5.16 -0.48 1.88
CA GLY A 51 5.71 0.67 1.14
C GLY A 51 4.70 1.35 0.23
N ILE A 52 3.49 1.55 0.76
CA ILE A 52 2.42 2.30 0.09
C ILE A 52 2.79 3.78 0.02
N ILE A 53 3.50 4.28 1.03
CA ILE A 53 3.99 5.65 1.10
C ILE A 53 5.51 5.69 0.93
N ASP A 54 5.98 6.72 0.23
CA ASP A 54 7.39 7.07 0.14
C ASP A 54 7.46 8.61 0.19
N GLN A 55 8.21 9.14 1.15
CA GLN A 55 8.35 10.58 1.38
C GLN A 55 9.10 11.29 0.24
N GLU A 56 9.91 10.54 -0.52
CA GLU A 56 10.64 11.06 -1.68
C GLU A 56 9.80 10.99 -2.96
N CYS A 57 8.57 10.46 -2.87
CA CYS A 57 7.66 10.31 -4.01
C CYS A 57 6.45 11.23 -3.90
N ALA A 58 6.28 12.11 -4.89
CA ALA A 58 5.14 13.02 -4.97
C ALA A 58 3.79 12.30 -5.17
N GLU A 59 3.79 11.14 -5.85
CA GLU A 59 2.58 10.35 -6.15
C GLU A 59 2.10 9.46 -4.98
N SER A 60 2.76 9.58 -3.82
CA SER A 60 2.49 8.73 -2.65
C SER A 60 1.10 8.98 -2.06
N VAL A 61 0.62 10.23 -2.13
CA VAL A 61 -0.71 10.61 -1.64
C VAL A 61 -1.80 10.00 -2.52
N GLU A 62 -1.63 10.03 -3.84
CA GLU A 62 -2.54 9.43 -4.82
C GLU A 62 -2.60 7.90 -4.64
N THR A 63 -1.44 7.27 -4.47
CA THR A 63 -1.32 5.83 -4.20
C THR A 63 -2.09 5.46 -2.93
N LEU A 64 -1.88 6.20 -1.84
CA LEU A 64 -2.58 5.97 -0.57
C LEU A 64 -4.08 6.23 -0.69
N ALA A 65 -4.49 7.35 -1.29
CA ALA A 65 -5.89 7.74 -1.46
C ALA A 65 -6.66 6.70 -2.28
N PHE A 66 -6.06 6.22 -3.36
CA PHE A 66 -6.65 5.21 -4.23
C PHE A 66 -6.82 3.86 -3.50
N LEU A 67 -5.78 3.38 -2.82
CA LEU A 67 -5.87 2.15 -2.03
C LEU A 67 -6.86 2.28 -0.87
N ALA A 68 -6.89 3.44 -0.21
CA ALA A 68 -7.83 3.72 0.87
C ALA A 68 -9.29 3.69 0.36
N ALA A 69 -9.57 4.28 -0.80
CA ALA A 69 -10.89 4.25 -1.41
C ALA A 69 -11.36 2.82 -1.70
N TYR A 70 -10.50 1.99 -2.25
CA TYR A 70 -10.82 0.57 -2.47
C TYR A 70 -10.94 -0.24 -1.20
N LYS A 71 -10.14 0.06 -0.17
CA LYS A 71 -10.24 -0.61 1.14
C LYS A 71 -11.58 -0.30 1.82
N VAL A 72 -12.10 0.91 1.66
CA VAL A 72 -13.40 1.30 2.20
C VAL A 72 -14.56 0.67 1.40
N THR A 73 -14.46 0.67 0.07
CA THR A 73 -15.56 0.18 -0.79
C THR A 73 -15.59 -1.34 -0.91
N THR A 74 -14.44 -1.99 -0.88
CA THR A 74 -14.27 -3.45 -1.09
C THR A 74 -13.25 -4.04 -0.10
N PRO A 75 -13.52 -4.00 1.22
CA PRO A 75 -12.55 -4.40 2.26
C PRO A 75 -12.02 -5.83 2.12
N ASN A 76 -12.83 -6.74 1.55
CA ASN A 76 -12.50 -8.15 1.31
C ASN A 76 -11.72 -8.41 0.01
N HIS A 77 -11.32 -7.37 -0.73
CA HIS A 77 -10.59 -7.49 -1.99
C HIS A 77 -9.24 -6.78 -1.99
N ILE A 78 -9.02 -5.85 -1.07
CA ILE A 78 -7.72 -5.22 -0.87
C ILE A 78 -7.23 -5.49 0.54
N TYR A 79 -6.11 -6.19 0.65
CA TYR A 79 -5.42 -6.49 1.89
C TYR A 79 -4.10 -5.74 1.91
N ILE A 80 -3.80 -5.10 3.04
CA ILE A 80 -2.61 -4.27 3.20
C ILE A 80 -1.89 -4.76 4.45
N ILE A 81 -0.67 -5.25 4.29
CA ILE A 81 0.25 -5.50 5.40
C ILE A 81 1.12 -4.25 5.57
N ARG A 82 1.44 -3.94 6.82
CA ARG A 82 2.30 -2.81 7.16
C ARG A 82 3.75 -3.11 6.77
N GLY A 83 4.36 -2.26 5.95
CA GLY A 83 5.77 -2.31 5.62
C GLY A 83 6.65 -1.52 6.58
N ALA A 84 7.97 -1.57 6.34
CA ALA A 84 8.97 -0.88 7.16
C ALA A 84 8.97 0.65 6.92
N THR A 85 8.71 1.07 5.68
CA THR A 85 8.68 2.49 5.28
C THR A 85 7.55 3.25 5.98
N GLU A 86 6.45 2.57 6.32
CA GLU A 86 5.34 3.11 7.13
C GLU A 86 5.67 3.32 8.62
N PHE A 87 6.89 2.98 9.06
CA PHE A 87 7.37 3.21 10.43
C PHE A 87 8.41 4.32 10.52
N SER A 88 9.04 4.74 9.41
CA SER A 88 10.09 5.75 9.49
C SER A 88 9.51 7.12 9.84
N LEU A 89 9.35 7.36 11.15
CA LEU A 89 9.47 8.68 11.76
C LEU A 89 10.73 9.30 11.17
N PHE A 90 10.57 10.40 10.43
CA PHE A 90 11.62 11.32 10.00
C PHE A 90 13.03 10.72 10.03
N LYS A 91 13.54 10.22 8.88
CA LYS A 91 14.99 10.12 8.71
C LYS A 91 15.55 11.55 8.60
N SER A 92 15.59 12.29 9.70
CA SER A 92 16.37 13.52 9.80
C SER A 92 17.84 13.16 10.03
N GLU A 93 18.44 12.41 9.11
CA GLU A 93 19.88 12.11 9.16
C GLU A 93 20.42 11.94 7.75
N ASN A 94 20.82 13.07 7.16
CA ASN A 94 22.14 13.30 6.54
C ASN A 94 22.19 14.65 5.79
N VAL A 95 21.97 15.76 6.50
CA VAL A 95 22.22 17.12 5.97
C VAL A 95 23.63 17.64 6.35
N PHE A 96 24.38 16.97 7.21
CA PHE A 96 25.78 17.36 7.50
C PHE A 96 26.79 16.51 6.73
N ARG A 97 26.88 16.74 5.42
CA ARG A 97 28.16 16.56 4.71
C ARG A 97 29.04 17.73 5.10
N LEU A 98 29.95 17.51 6.06
CA LEU A 98 31.05 18.43 6.33
C LEU A 98 31.99 18.41 5.12
N SER A 99 32.05 19.54 4.43
CA SER A 99 33.11 19.94 3.49
C SER A 99 34.34 20.41 4.25
#